data_AF-R5DL33-F1
#
_entry.id   AF-R5DL33-F1
#
_cell.length_a   1.000
_cell.length_b   1.000
_cell.length_c   1.000
_cell.angle_alpha   90.00
_cell.angle_beta   90.00
_cell.angle_gamma   90.00
#
_symmetry.space_group_name_H-M   'P 1'
#
loop_
_entity.id
_entity.type
_entity.pdbx_description
1 polymer ?
#
loop_
_entity_poly.entity_id
_entity_poly.type
_entity_poly.pdbx_seq_one_letter_code
_entity_poly.pdbx_strand_id
1 'polypeptide(L)' 'MQTIENAATTIKEIWAYQHPVMHTWFVLSSLSLCAMFALLYFVI' A
#
# COMPACT_ATOMS: atom_id res chain seq x y z
N MET A 1 -6.42 19.98 -10.47
CA MET A 1 -6.33 19.95 -8.99
C MET A 1 -7.45 19.09 -8.40
N GLN A 2 -8.74 19.39 -8.67
CA GLN A 2 -9.88 18.63 -8.13
C GLN A 2 -9.86 17.12 -8.42
N THR A 3 -9.41 16.67 -9.60
CA THR A 3 -9.42 15.25 -9.96
C THR A 3 -8.48 14.40 -9.11
N ILE A 4 -7.34 14.96 -8.71
CA ILE A 4 -6.35 14.29 -7.86
C ILE A 4 -6.86 14.22 -6.42
N GLU A 5 -7.45 15.32 -5.93
CA GLU A 5 -8.08 15.35 -4.60
C GLU A 5 -9.22 14.34 -4.51
N ASN A 6 -10.05 14.25 -5.55
CA ASN A 6 -11.19 13.32 -5.59
C ASN A 6 -10.73 11.85 -5.71
N ALA A 7 -9.64 11.59 -6.44
CA ALA A 7 -9.03 10.27 -6.48
C ALA A 7 -8.46 9.87 -5.11
N ALA A 8 -7.78 10.80 -4.43
CA ALA A 8 -7.21 10.56 -3.11
C ALA A 8 -8.29 10.30 -2.05
N THR A 9 -9.40 11.03 -2.07
CA THR A 9 -10.54 10.77 -1.16
C THR A 9 -11.18 9.42 -1.44
N THR A 10 -11.42 9.09 -2.71
CA THR A 10 -12.00 7.79 -3.11
C THR A 10 -11.12 6.62 -2.66
N ILE A 11 -9.80 6.73 -2.81
CA ILE A 11 -8.86 5.68 -2.36
C ILE A 11 -8.90 5.55 -0.83
N LYS A 12 -8.97 6.66 -0.09
CA LYS A 12 -9.10 6.63 1.38
C LYS A 12 -10.39 5.97 1.83
N GLU A 13 -11.48 6.19 1.12
CA GLU A 13 -12.77 5.55 1.42
C GLU A 13 -12.72 4.05 1.15
N ILE A 14 -12.22 3.64 -0.02
CA ILE A 14 -12.04 2.22 -0.36
C ILE A 14 -11.13 1.54 0.68
N TRP A 15 -10.08 2.23 1.10
CA TRP A 15 -9.22 1.77 2.19
C TRP A 15 -10.03 1.63 3.48
N ALA A 16 -10.80 2.62 3.91
CA ALA A 16 -11.59 2.51 5.15
C ALA A 16 -12.62 1.36 5.13
N TYR A 17 -13.22 1.06 3.98
CA TYR A 17 -14.23 -0.01 3.84
C TYR A 17 -13.64 -1.41 3.62
N GLN A 18 -12.34 -1.52 3.35
CA GLN A 18 -11.70 -2.80 3.07
C GLN A 18 -11.62 -3.68 4.33
N HIS A 19 -11.90 -4.98 4.16
CA HIS A 19 -11.91 -5.94 5.26
C HIS A 19 -10.55 -5.98 5.96
N PRO A 20 -10.49 -6.02 7.31
CA PRO A 20 -9.24 -5.92 8.07
C PRO A 20 -8.19 -6.97 7.67
N VAL A 21 -8.63 -8.18 7.29
CA VAL A 21 -7.72 -9.23 6.77
C VAL A 21 -7.04 -8.78 5.49
N MET A 22 -7.78 -8.19 4.54
CA MET A 22 -7.21 -7.71 3.28
C MET A 22 -6.23 -6.56 3.51
N HIS A 23 -6.49 -5.69 4.49
CA HIS A 23 -5.54 -4.64 4.91
C HIS A 23 -4.23 -5.22 5.40
N THR A 24 -4.31 -6.14 6.37
CA THR A 24 -3.12 -6.76 6.95
C THR A 24 -2.33 -7.52 5.87
N TRP A 25 -3.00 -8.26 5.00
CA TRP A 25 -2.36 -8.95 3.88
C TRP A 25 -1.65 -7.99 2.92
N PHE A 26 -2.30 -6.88 2.56
CA PHE A 26 -1.70 -5.89 1.67
C PHE A 26 -0.47 -5.21 2.29
N VAL A 27 -0.55 -4.83 3.57
CA VAL A 27 0.56 -4.21 4.32
C VAL A 27 1.73 -5.17 4.50
N LEU A 28 1.46 -6.44 4.84
CA LEU A 28 2.52 -7.45 4.97
C LEU A 28 3.19 -7.74 3.63
N SER A 29 2.42 -7.80 2.55
CA SER A 29 2.97 -8.03 1.19
C SER A 29 3.86 -6.87 0.74
N SER A 30 3.45 -5.61 1.02
CA SER A 30 4.26 -4.44 0.67
C SER A 30 5.55 -4.36 1.50
N LEU A 31 5.48 -4.68 2.80
CA LEU A 31 6.66 -4.80 3.67
C LEU A 31 7.64 -5.86 3.16
N SER A 32 7.13 -7.04 2.78
CA SER A 32 7.95 -8.11 2.20
C SER A 32 8.65 -7.67 0.93
N LEU A 33 7.92 -6.99 0.03
CA LEU A 33 8.50 -6.47 -1.21
C LEU A 33 9.60 -5.43 -0.93
N CYS A 34 9.35 -4.48 -0.03
CA CYS A 34 10.33 -3.49 0.38
C CYS A 34 11.58 -4.14 0.99
N ALA A 35 11.42 -5.16 1.83
CA ALA A 35 12.54 -5.90 2.41
C ALA A 35 13.36 -6.62 1.32
N MET A 36 12.70 -7.26 0.34
CA MET A 36 13.40 -7.90 -0.78
C MET A 36 14.20 -6.88 -1.61
N PHE A 37 13.62 -5.74 -1.96
CA PHE A 37 14.33 -4.70 -2.72
C PHE A 37 15.47 -4.07 -1.91
N ALA A 38 15.27 -3.83 -0.61
CA ALA A 38 16.31 -3.32 0.26
C ALA A 38 17.48 -4.32 0.35
N LEU A 39 17.19 -5.61 0.56
CA LEU A 39 18.21 -6.64 0.56
C LEU A 39 18.94 -6.73 -0.79
N LEU A 40 18.23 -6.70 -1.91
CA LEU A 40 18.85 -6.67 -3.24
C LEU A 40 19.77 -5.45 -3.42
N TYR A 41 19.38 -4.29 -2.94
CA TYR A 41 20.19 -3.07 -3.01
C TYR A 41 21.44 -3.10 -2.13
N PHE A 42 21.38 -3.74 -0.95
CA PHE A 42 22.50 -3.81 -0.02
C PHE A 42 23.42 -5.03 -0.21
N VAL A 43 22.92 -6.11 -0.83
CA VAL A 43 23.67 -7.35 -1.06
C VAL A 43 24.39 -7.36 -2.42
N ILE A 44 23.87 -6.61 -3.41
CA ILE A 44 24.57 -6.30 -4.68
C ILE A 44 25.46 -5.08 -4.48
#